data_AF-A0A6J5TD73-F1
#
_entry.id   AF-A0A6J5TD73-F1
#
_cell.length_a   1.000
_cell.length_b   1.000
_cell.length_c   1.000
_cell.angle_alpha   90.00
_cell.angle_beta   90.00
_cell.angle_gamma   90.00
#
_symmetry.space_group_name_H-M   'P 1'
#
loop_
_entity.id
_entity.type
_entity.pdbx_description
1 polymer ?
#
loop_
_entity_poly.entity_id
_entity_poly.type
_entity_poly.pdbx_seq_one_letter_code
_entity_poly.pdbx_strand_id
1 'polypeptide(L)' 'MNYSPTIISIIENIILMLPALLVVAYVTVAERKTMASMQRRLGPNAVG' A
#
# COMPACT_ATOMS: atom_id res chain seq x y z
N MET A 1 22.69 24.15 13.28
CA MET A 1 22.40 23.04 12.35
C MET A 1 21.17 23.44 11.55
N ASN A 2 21.36 24.16 10.45
CA ASN A 2 20.24 24.74 9.69
C ASN A 2 19.75 23.73 8.66
N TYR A 3 18.81 22.88 9.05
CA TYR A 3 18.07 22.08 8.08
C TYR A 3 17.14 23.01 7.31
N SER A 4 17.21 22.99 5.98
CA SER A 4 16.26 23.74 5.15
C SER A 4 14.86 23.17 5.39
N PRO A 5 13.88 23.96 5.85
CA PRO A 5 12.54 23.47 6.17
C PRO A 5 11.88 22.79 4.97
N THR A 6 12.20 23.23 3.76
CA THR A 6 11.71 22.65 2.51
C THR A 6 12.12 21.20 2.31
N ILE A 7 13.35 20.82 2.67
CA ILE A 7 13.85 19.45 2.52
C ILE A 7 13.14 18.52 3.50
N ILE A 8 12.93 18.98 4.73
CA ILE A 8 12.20 18.23 5.76
C ILE A 8 10.76 17.97 5.32
N SER A 9 10.06 18.99 4.81
CA SER A 9 8.68 18.83 4.32
C SER A 9 8.56 17.86 3.14
N ILE A 10 9.55 17.82 2.24
CA ILE A 10 9.55 16.85 1.13
C ILE A 10 9.71 15.41 1.65
N ILE A 11 10.65 15.20 2.59
CA ILE A 11 10.88 13.88 3.19
C ILE A 11 9.64 13.40 3.94
N GLU A 12 9.00 14.27 4.71
CA GLU A 12 7.77 13.96 5.45
C GLU A 12 6.63 13.52 4.51
N ASN A 13 6.44 14.23 3.39
CA ASN A 13 5.44 13.85 2.39
C ASN A 13 5.71 12.47 1.77
N ILE A 14 6.98 12.16 1.45
CA ILE A 14 7.35 10.84 0.90
C ILE A 14 7.10 9.74 1.93
N ILE A 15 7.50 9.96 3.19
CA ILE A 15 7.28 9.00 4.28
C ILE A 15 5.79 8.74 4.51
N LEU A 16 4.91 9.72 4.30
CA LEU A 16 3.46 9.53 4.40
C LEU A 16 2.88 8.83 3.17
N MET A 17 3.34 9.18 1.96
CA MET A 17 2.79 8.65 0.71
C MET A 17 3.12 7.17 0.48
N LEU A 18 4.34 6.74 0.83
CA LEU A 18 4.77 5.34 0.66
C LEU A 18 3.87 4.32 1.38
N PRO A 19 3.62 4.42 2.70
CA PRO A 19 2.74 3.49 3.39
C PRO A 19 1.29 3.61 2.91
N ALA A 20 0.82 4.80 2.53
CA ALA A 20 -0.52 4.96 1.97
C ALA A 20 -0.71 4.13 0.67
N LEU A 21 0.26 4.19 -0.24
CA LEU A 21 0.23 3.39 -1.48
C LEU A 21 0.34 1.88 -1.20
N LEU A 22 1.20 1.49 -0.25
CA LEU A 22 1.33 0.08 0.14
C LEU A 22 0.03 -0.45 0.75
N VAL A 23 -0.62 0.32 1.62
CA VAL A 23 -1.91 -0.06 2.23
C VAL A 23 -2.95 -0.29 1.14
N VAL A 24 -3.10 0.64 0.19
CA VAL A 24 -4.06 0.47 -0.92
C VAL A 24 -3.72 -0.80 -1.73
N ALA A 25 -2.45 -1.01 -2.08
CA ALA A 25 -2.02 -2.19 -2.83
C ALA A 25 -2.37 -3.51 -2.10
N TYR A 26 -2.09 -3.61 -0.80
CA TYR A 26 -2.40 -4.80 -0.02
C TYR A 26 -3.90 -4.98 0.23
N VAL A 27 -4.65 -3.90 0.44
CA VAL A 27 -6.11 -3.95 0.56
C VAL A 27 -6.74 -4.49 -0.72
N THR A 28 -6.32 -4.03 -1.90
CA THR A 28 -6.83 -4.55 -3.18
C THR A 28 -6.51 -6.04 -3.40
N VAL A 29 -5.37 -6.53 -2.90
CA VAL A 29 -5.06 -7.97 -2.92
C VAL A 29 -5.96 -8.73 -1.93
N ALA A 30 -6.15 -8.18 -0.73
CA ALA A 30 -7.00 -8.78 0.29
C ALA A 30 -8.45 -8.89 -0.18
N GLU A 31 -9.03 -7.84 -0.76
CA GLU A 31 -10.38 -7.83 -1.34
C GLU A 31 -10.57 -8.93 -2.39
N ARG A 32 -9.60 -9.11 -3.31
CA ARG A 32 -9.68 -10.17 -4.32
C ARG A 32 -9.63 -11.57 -3.69
N LYS A 33 -8.85 -11.75 -2.62
CA LYS A 33 -8.80 -13.01 -1.88
C LYS A 33 -10.09 -13.28 -1.10
N THR A 34 -10.68 -12.26 -0.46
CA THR A 34 -11.95 -12.41 0.28
C THR A 34 -13.10 -12.73 -0.66
N MET A 35 -13.20 -12.06 -1.81
CA MET A 35 -14.20 -12.38 -2.84
C MET A 35 -14.09 -13.82 -3.34
N ALA A 36 -12.87 -14.31 -3.55
CA ALA A 36 -12.67 -15.69 -3.96
C ALA A 36 -13.06 -16.69 -2.86
N SER A 37 -12.67 -16.42 -1.60
CA SER A 37 -13.10 -17.21 -0.45
C SER A 37 -14.62 -17.29 -0.33
N MET A 38 -15.33 -16.16 -0.54
CA MET A 38 -16.80 -16.13 -0.53
C MET A 38 -17.41 -16.97 -1.66
N GLN A 39 -16.77 -16.99 -2.83
CA GLN A 39 -17.21 -17.77 -3.98
C GLN A 39 -16.78 -19.25 -3.94
N ARG A 40 -16.16 -19.71 -2.84
CA ARG A 40 -15.56 -21.06 -2.73
C ARG A 40 -14.59 -21.40 -3.87
N ARG A 41 -13.96 -20.37 -4.45
CA ARG A 41 -12.85 -20.52 -5.42
C ARG A 41 -11.56 -20.02 -4.79
N LEU A 42 -10.42 -20.52 -5.21
CA LEU A 42 -9.15 -19.94 -4.76
C LEU A 42 -8.98 -18.56 -5.39
N GLY A 43 -8.63 -17.59 -4.54
CA GLY A 43 -8.23 -16.27 -4.99
C GLY A 43 -6.88 -16.32 -5.70
N PRO A 44 -6.37 -15.18 -6.16
CA PRO A 44 -5.03 -15.13 -6.75
C PRO A 44 -4.01 -15.69 -5.74
N ASN A 45 -3.56 -16.92 -6.00
CA ASN A 45 -2.63 -17.68 -5.14
C ASN A 45 -1.23 -17.80 -5.76
N ALA A 46 -1.10 -17.42 -7.04
CA ALA A 46 0.17 -17.21 -7.70
C ALA A 46 0.26 -15.74 -8.09
N VAL A 47 1.40 -15.12 -7.80
CA VAL A 47 1.80 -13.84 -8.35
C VAL A 47 2.62 -14.15 -9.61
N GLY A 48 1.95 -14.11 -10.76
CA GLY A 48 2.62 -14.00 -12.06
C GLY A 48 2.87 -12.54 -12.38
#